data_AF-A0A6I9VUP1-F1
#
_entry.id   AF-A0A6I9VUP1-F1
#
_cell.length_a   1.000
_cell.length_b   1.000
_cell.length_c   1.000
_cell.angle_alpha   90.00
_cell.angle_beta   90.00
_cell.angle_gamma   90.00
#
_symmetry.space_group_name_H-M   'P 1'
#
loop_
_entity.id
_entity.type
_entity.pdbx_description
1 polymer ?
#
loop_
_entity_poly.entity_id
_entity_poly.type
_entity_poly.pdbx_seq_one_letter_code
_entity_poly.pdbx_strand_id
1 'polypeptide(L)'
;MFPSTDNASITLQNQLNLLTKENMSTAEKLLAYNRANCAVAILCNHQRSVSKEHDKSMENLKENILQKREMTEEAESDCHDLKKTAKRGSVKERFMANKKAKKLERLKEQLKKLELQETDRDENKSIRAFVLSMIYHTYLVCSI
;
A
#
# COMPACT_ATOMS: atom_id res chain seq x y z
N MET A 1 -30.37 2.41 -15.83
CA MET A 1 -29.86 3.78 -15.70
C MET A 1 -28.39 3.67 -15.35
N PHE A 2 -27.50 3.82 -16.34
CA PHE A 2 -26.06 3.89 -16.09
C PHE A 2 -25.79 5.17 -15.30
N PRO A 3 -24.95 5.16 -14.26
CA PRO A 3 -24.59 6.39 -13.58
C PRO A 3 -23.95 7.32 -14.61
N SER A 4 -24.55 8.51 -14.77
CA SER A 4 -24.00 9.59 -15.58
C SER A 4 -22.56 9.87 -15.12
N THR A 5 -21.71 10.31 -16.05
CA THR A 5 -20.30 10.65 -15.84
C THR A 5 -20.08 11.60 -14.66
N ASP A 6 -21.07 12.45 -14.37
CA ASP A 6 -21.09 13.34 -13.21
C ASP A 6 -21.10 12.59 -11.87
N ASN A 7 -21.77 11.44 -11.80
CA ASN A 7 -21.80 10.62 -10.58
C ASN A 7 -20.46 9.92 -10.33
N ALA A 8 -19.71 9.57 -11.38
CA ALA A 8 -18.41 8.93 -11.26
C ALA A 8 -17.34 9.91 -10.73
N SER A 9 -17.33 11.14 -11.26
CA SER A 9 -16.39 12.19 -10.83
C SER A 9 -16.63 12.66 -9.40
N ILE A 10 -17.90 12.88 -9.03
CA ILE A 10 -18.30 13.23 -7.66
C ILE A 10 -17.94 12.09 -6.70
N THR A 11 -18.19 10.84 -7.09
CA THR A 11 -17.83 9.68 -6.27
C THR A 11 -16.31 9.63 -6.05
N LEU A 12 -15.50 9.82 -7.10
CA LEU A 12 -14.04 9.83 -6.96
C LEU A 12 -13.59 10.91 -5.97
N GLN A 13 -14.07 12.15 -6.14
CA GLN A 13 -13.68 13.26 -5.27
C GLN A 13 -14.11 13.04 -3.82
N ASN A 14 -15.32 12.54 -3.59
CA ASN A 14 -15.81 12.22 -2.26
C ASN A 14 -14.97 11.13 -1.60
N GLN A 15 -14.64 10.07 -2.33
CA GLN A 15 -13.79 8.99 -1.81
C GLN A 15 -12.37 9.48 -1.51
N LEU A 16 -11.78 10.33 -2.36
CA LEU A 16 -10.47 10.92 -2.09
C LEU A 16 -10.50 11.83 -0.85
N ASN A 17 -11.53 12.65 -0.68
CA ASN A 17 -11.67 13.50 0.51
C ASN A 17 -11.82 12.68 1.80
N LEU A 18 -12.45 11.49 1.73
CA LEU A 18 -12.63 10.60 2.88
C LEU A 18 -11.37 9.78 3.19
N LEU A 19 -10.66 9.30 2.17
CA LEU A 19 -9.57 8.34 2.30
C LEU A 19 -8.19 8.99 2.39
N THR A 20 -8.03 10.25 1.98
CA THR A 20 -6.75 10.96 2.00
C THR A 20 -6.65 11.96 3.15
N LYS A 21 -5.45 12.08 3.71
CA LYS A 21 -5.07 13.07 4.75
C LYS A 21 -3.72 13.66 4.39
N GLU A 22 -3.46 14.89 4.83
CA GLU A 22 -2.23 15.62 4.47
C GLU A 22 -0.95 14.88 4.89
N ASN A 23 -0.98 14.27 6.09
CA ASN A 23 0.16 13.57 6.70
C ASN A 23 0.41 12.14 6.20
N MET A 24 -0.33 11.66 5.19
CA MET A 24 -0.13 10.33 4.63
C MET A 24 1.14 10.25 3.79
N SER A 25 1.82 9.11 3.88
CA SER A 25 2.94 8.76 2.99
C SER A 25 2.47 8.67 1.53
N THR A 26 3.40 8.83 0.58
CA THR A 26 3.11 8.65 -0.86
C THR A 26 2.52 7.28 -1.16
N ALA A 27 2.98 6.23 -0.48
CA ALA A 27 2.45 4.88 -0.62
C ALA A 27 1.00 4.75 -0.11
N GLU A 28 0.68 5.41 1.01
CA GLU A 28 -0.66 5.40 1.59
C GLU A 28 -1.64 6.24 0.74
N LYS A 29 -1.18 7.36 0.18
CA LYS A 29 -1.96 8.18 -0.77
C LYS A 29 -2.27 7.40 -2.04
N LEU A 30 -1.33 6.61 -2.55
CA LEU A 30 -1.55 5.74 -3.70
C LEU A 30 -2.62 4.67 -3.41
N LEU A 31 -2.57 4.03 -2.24
CA LEU A 31 -3.59 3.05 -1.83
C LEU A 31 -4.98 3.70 -1.71
N ALA A 32 -5.07 4.88 -1.08
CA ALA A 32 -6.32 5.63 -1.00
C ALA A 32 -6.89 5.98 -2.37
N TYR A 33 -6.03 6.36 -3.32
CA TYR A 33 -6.40 6.62 -4.70
C TYR A 33 -6.93 5.36 -5.40
N ASN A 34 -6.26 4.23 -5.24
CA ASN A 34 -6.70 2.96 -5.83
C ASN A 34 -8.03 2.47 -5.26
N ARG A 35 -8.27 2.66 -3.95
CA ARG A 35 -9.57 2.43 -3.31
C ARG A 35 -10.68 3.31 -3.88
N ALA A 36 -10.39 4.60 -4.06
CA ALA A 36 -11.34 5.53 -4.66
C ALA A 36 -11.68 5.13 -6.11
N ASN A 37 -10.68 4.68 -6.87
CA ASN A 37 -10.88 4.14 -8.22
C ASN A 37 -11.67 2.83 -8.23
N CYS A 38 -11.46 1.94 -7.25
CA CYS A 38 -12.26 0.72 -7.10
C CYS A 38 -13.75 1.05 -6.93
N ALA A 39 -14.08 2.01 -6.06
CA ALA A 39 -15.46 2.45 -5.86
C ALA A 39 -16.11 2.96 -7.15
N VAL A 40 -15.37 3.75 -7.93
CA VAL A 40 -15.84 4.24 -9.25
C VAL A 40 -15.97 3.10 -10.25
N ALA A 41 -15.04 2.15 -10.28
CA ALA A 41 -15.11 1.00 -11.18
C ALA A 41 -16.34 0.14 -10.91
N ILE A 42 -16.68 -0.08 -9.63
CA ILE A 42 -17.88 -0.79 -9.20
C ILE A 42 -19.12 -0.02 -9.66
N LEU A 43 -19.17 1.30 -9.42
CA LEU A 43 -20.27 2.16 -9.85
C LEU A 43 -20.49 2.07 -11.38
N CYS A 44 -19.41 2.05 -12.16
CA CYS A 44 -19.45 2.01 -13.61
C CYS A 44 -19.56 0.58 -14.19
N ASN A 45 -19.76 -0.47 -13.38
CA ASN A 45 -19.81 -1.88 -13.80
C ASN A 45 -18.55 -2.39 -14.55
N HIS A 46 -17.36 -1.86 -14.22
CA HIS A 46 -16.07 -2.23 -14.85
C HIS A 46 -15.31 -3.34 -14.10
N GLN A 47 -16.03 -4.25 -13.48
CA GLN A 47 -15.44 -5.40 -12.79
C GLN A 47 -15.00 -6.47 -13.80
N ARG A 48 -13.95 -7.22 -13.47
CA ARG A 48 -13.47 -8.38 -14.21
C ARG A 48 -13.38 -9.58 -13.28
N SER A 49 -13.47 -10.76 -13.87
CA SER A 49 -13.11 -12.00 -13.18
C SER A 49 -11.63 -11.94 -12.77
N VAL A 50 -11.36 -12.40 -11.56
CA VAL A 50 -9.99 -12.53 -11.03
C VAL A 50 -9.20 -13.50 -11.93
N SER A 51 -7.99 -13.12 -12.33
CA SER A 51 -7.13 -14.00 -13.14
C SER A 51 -6.71 -15.23 -12.34
N LYS A 52 -6.61 -16.40 -12.99
CA LYS A 52 -6.19 -17.66 -12.34
C LYS A 52 -4.79 -17.57 -11.74
N GLU A 53 -3.93 -16.71 -12.30
CA GLU A 53 -2.57 -16.47 -11.86
C GLU A 53 -2.48 -15.51 -10.66
N HIS A 54 -3.59 -14.89 -10.26
CA HIS A 54 -3.63 -13.93 -9.14
C HIS A 54 -3.27 -14.62 -7.82
N ASP A 55 -3.90 -15.76 -7.55
CA ASP A 55 -3.72 -16.51 -6.31
C ASP A 55 -2.26 -16.91 -6.11
N LYS A 56 -1.61 -17.41 -7.17
CA LYS A 56 -0.18 -17.76 -7.14
C LYS A 56 0.72 -16.54 -6.88
N SER A 57 0.40 -15.39 -7.48
CA SER A 57 1.16 -14.15 -7.23
C SER A 57 0.97 -13.65 -5.80
N MET A 58 -0.24 -13.80 -5.24
CA MET A 58 -0.55 -13.45 -3.87
C MET A 58 0.10 -14.37 -2.85
N GLU A 59 0.16 -15.67 -3.12
CA GLU A 59 0.88 -16.64 -2.30
C GLU A 59 2.36 -16.28 -2.20
N ASN A 60 3.03 -16.04 -3.34
CA ASN A 60 4.43 -15.60 -3.36
C ASN A 60 4.64 -14.28 -2.59
N LEU A 61 3.70 -13.34 -2.68
CA LEU A 61 3.79 -12.06 -1.95
C LEU A 61 3.66 -12.28 -0.44
N LYS A 62 2.70 -13.11 -0.01
CA LYS A 62 2.48 -13.47 1.40
C LYS A 62 3.69 -14.18 1.99
N GLU A 63 4.31 -15.10 1.25
CA GLU A 63 5.54 -15.76 1.67
C GLU A 63 6.69 -14.76 1.86
N ASN A 64 6.85 -13.82 0.91
CA ASN A 64 7.85 -12.76 1.03
C ASN A 64 7.60 -11.85 2.24
N ILE A 65 6.34 -11.53 2.55
CA ILE A 65 5.96 -10.74 3.74
C ILE A 65 6.32 -11.52 5.00
N LEU A 66 5.97 -12.81 5.07
CA LEU A 66 6.24 -13.66 6.22
C LEU A 66 7.75 -13.74 6.52
N GLN A 67 8.56 -14.03 5.50
CA GLN A 67 10.03 -14.03 5.66
C GLN A 67 10.57 -12.68 6.15
N LYS A 68 10.00 -11.56 5.71
CA LYS A 68 10.46 -10.22 6.11
C LYS A 68 9.96 -9.83 7.50
N ARG A 69 8.80 -10.35 7.93
CA ARG A 69 8.32 -10.25 9.31
C ARG A 69 9.27 -10.97 10.26
N GLU A 70 9.62 -12.22 9.95
CA GLU A 70 10.59 -13.00 10.75
C GLU A 70 11.94 -12.28 10.86
N MET A 71 12.50 -11.81 9.74
CA MET A 71 13.75 -11.02 9.74
C MET A 71 13.64 -9.72 10.55
N THR A 72 12.45 -9.10 10.58
CA THR A 72 12.21 -7.87 11.35
C THR A 72 12.11 -8.18 12.83
N GLU A 73 11.35 -9.21 13.24
CA GLU A 73 11.23 -9.65 14.63
C GLU A 73 12.58 -10.08 15.22
N GLU A 74 13.38 -10.83 14.47
CA GLU A 74 14.74 -11.19 14.88
C GLU A 74 15.60 -9.93 15.09
N ALA A 75 15.56 -9.00 14.13
CA ALA A 75 16.28 -7.73 14.22
C ALA A 75 15.77 -6.83 15.37
N GLU A 76 14.49 -6.90 15.73
CA GLU A 76 13.91 -6.21 16.88
C GLU A 76 14.45 -6.77 18.19
N SER A 77 14.43 -8.10 18.33
CA SER A 77 14.97 -8.78 19.52
C SER A 77 16.45 -8.46 19.71
N ASP A 78 17.24 -8.59 18.64
CA ASP A 78 18.66 -8.19 18.57
C ASP A 78 18.86 -6.74 19.04
N CYS A 79 18.04 -5.81 18.53
CA CYS A 79 18.14 -4.40 18.89
C CYS A 79 17.78 -4.15 20.35
N HIS A 80 16.80 -4.87 20.90
CA HIS A 80 16.37 -4.75 22.28
C HIS A 80 17.49 -5.18 23.24
N ASP A 81 18.09 -6.33 23.00
CA ASP A 81 19.14 -6.87 23.85
C ASP A 81 20.43 -6.04 23.74
N LEU A 82 20.79 -5.58 22.54
CA LEU A 82 21.89 -4.64 22.34
C LEU A 82 21.63 -3.27 23.01
N LYS A 83 20.39 -2.79 23.02
CA LYS A 83 20.03 -1.56 23.74
C LYS A 83 20.14 -1.73 25.25
N LYS A 84 19.78 -2.89 25.80
CA LYS A 84 19.94 -3.18 27.24
C LYS A 84 21.40 -3.22 27.65
N THR A 85 22.26 -3.91 26.90
CA THR A 85 23.70 -4.00 27.18
C THR A 85 24.40 -2.66 27.00
N ALA A 86 24.05 -1.90 25.94
CA ALA A 86 24.61 -0.57 25.67
C ALA A 86 24.27 0.52 26.70
N LYS A 87 23.20 0.35 27.51
CA LYS A 87 22.89 1.29 28.61
C LYS A 87 24.01 1.34 29.65
N ARG A 88 24.62 0.20 29.96
CA ARG A 88 25.75 0.05 30.90
C ARG A 88 27.11 -0.05 30.19
N GLY A 89 27.10 -0.13 28.87
CA GLY A 89 28.29 -0.30 28.03
C GLY A 89 28.98 0.99 27.60
N SER A 90 30.09 0.79 26.90
CA SER A 90 30.96 1.79 26.28
C SER A 90 30.30 2.58 25.15
N VAL A 91 30.95 3.68 24.75
CA VAL A 91 30.56 4.50 23.59
C VAL A 91 30.46 3.66 22.31
N LYS A 92 31.33 2.65 22.15
CA LYS A 92 31.34 1.74 20.99
C LYS A 92 30.08 0.87 20.93
N GLU A 93 29.61 0.36 22.07
CA GLU A 93 28.38 -0.47 22.15
C GLU A 93 27.13 0.36 21.87
N ARG A 94 27.06 1.61 22.36
CA ARG A 94 25.97 2.55 22.03
C ARG A 94 25.93 2.89 20.54
N PHE A 95 27.09 3.08 19.91
CA PHE A 95 27.17 3.30 18.46
C PHE A 95 26.65 2.10 17.66
N MET A 96 27.05 0.88 18.05
CA MET A 96 26.58 -0.36 17.41
C MET A 96 25.06 -0.56 17.58
N ALA A 97 24.52 -0.28 18.76
CA ALA A 97 23.07 -0.32 19.01
C ALA A 97 22.31 0.70 18.14
N ASN A 98 22.84 1.92 17.97
CA ASN A 98 22.23 2.93 17.08
C ASN A 98 22.23 2.48 15.61
N LYS A 99 23.34 1.91 15.13
CA LYS A 99 23.47 1.39 13.76
C LYS A 99 22.46 0.26 13.49
N LYS A 100 22.32 -0.69 14.43
CA LYS A 100 21.34 -1.78 14.35
C LYS A 100 19.91 -1.24 14.39
N ALA A 101 19.61 -0.27 15.27
CA ALA A 101 18.29 0.38 15.31
C ALA A 101 17.93 1.06 13.98
N LYS A 102 18.87 1.78 13.34
CA LYS A 102 18.64 2.35 12.00
C LYS A 102 18.38 1.30 10.94
N LYS A 103 19.06 0.15 11.01
CA LYS A 103 18.81 -0.98 10.09
C LYS A 103 17.41 -1.55 10.32
N LEU A 104 16.99 -1.69 11.57
CA LEU A 104 15.66 -2.16 11.94
C LEU A 104 14.56 -1.24 11.39
N GLU A 105 14.69 0.08 11.55
CA GLU A 105 13.71 1.03 10.98
C GLU A 105 13.55 0.87 9.47
N ARG A 106 14.66 0.67 8.73
CA ARG A 106 14.61 0.41 7.28
C ARG A 106 13.90 -0.90 6.94
N LEU A 107 14.10 -1.96 7.72
CA LEU A 107 13.41 -3.24 7.52
C LEU A 107 11.90 -3.09 7.77
N LYS A 108 11.51 -2.36 8.81
CA LYS A 108 10.10 -2.04 9.09
C LYS A 108 9.43 -1.25 7.96
N GLU A 109 10.12 -0.25 7.42
CA GLU A 109 9.62 0.52 6.28
C GLU A 109 9.41 -0.36 5.04
N GLN A 110 10.34 -1.27 4.76
CA GLN A 110 10.24 -2.23 3.66
C GLN A 110 9.07 -3.21 3.87
N LEU A 111 8.91 -3.73 5.09
CA LEU A 111 7.81 -4.59 5.45
C LEU A 111 6.46 -3.88 5.27
N LYS A 112 6.33 -2.65 5.81
CA LYS A 112 5.12 -1.85 5.66
C LYS A 112 4.77 -1.62 4.19
N LYS A 113 5.76 -1.42 3.33
CA LYS A 113 5.54 -1.27 1.88
C LYS A 113 5.00 -2.55 1.23
N LEU A 114 5.50 -3.73 1.61
CA LEU A 114 5.01 -5.01 1.11
C LEU A 114 3.59 -5.32 1.58
N GLU A 115 3.26 -4.98 2.83
CA GLU A 115 1.91 -5.12 3.37
C GLU A 115 0.90 -4.23 2.64
N LEU A 116 1.27 -2.97 2.38
CA LEU A 116 0.45 -2.07 1.56
C LEU A 116 0.25 -2.62 0.14
N GLN A 117 1.27 -3.24 -0.44
CA GLN A 117 1.19 -3.85 -1.76
C GLN A 117 0.25 -5.08 -1.78
N GLU A 118 0.21 -5.84 -0.70
CA GLU A 118 -0.69 -6.99 -0.55
C GLU A 118 -2.15 -6.54 -0.50
N THR A 119 -2.43 -5.54 0.33
CA THR A 119 -3.76 -4.91 0.42
C THR A 119 -4.20 -4.33 -0.93
N ASP A 120 -3.32 -3.58 -1.59
CA ASP A 120 -3.62 -2.97 -2.89
C ASP A 120 -3.95 -4.02 -3.96
N ARG A 121 -3.21 -5.13 -3.99
CA ARG A 121 -3.46 -6.20 -4.97
C ARG A 121 -4.76 -6.93 -4.70
N ASP A 122 -5.08 -7.23 -3.45
CA ASP A 122 -6.32 -7.93 -3.10
C ASP A 122 -7.56 -7.06 -3.37
N GLU A 123 -7.50 -5.76 -3.07
CA GLU A 123 -8.59 -4.82 -3.31
C GLU A 123 -8.81 -4.57 -4.81
N ASN A 124 -7.74 -4.54 -5.62
CA ASN A 124 -7.82 -4.30 -7.06
C ASN A 124 -8.01 -5.57 -7.91
N LYS A 125 -8.05 -6.77 -7.32
CA LYS A 125 -8.00 -8.07 -8.06
C LYS A 125 -9.09 -8.27 -9.12
N SER A 126 -10.23 -7.61 -8.94
CA SER A 126 -11.37 -7.67 -9.85
C SER A 126 -11.57 -6.36 -10.63
N ILE A 127 -10.64 -5.41 -10.55
CA ILE A 127 -10.79 -4.07 -11.12
C ILE A 127 -9.82 -3.88 -12.28
N ARG A 128 -10.32 -3.34 -13.40
CA ARG A 128 -9.47 -2.98 -14.55
C ARG A 128 -8.70 -1.70 -14.20
N ALA A 129 -7.36 -1.72 -14.22
CA ALA A 129 -6.51 -0.52 -14.04
C ALA A 129 -6.75 0.61 -15.06
N PHE A 130 -7.69 0.42 -16.00
CA PHE A 130 -8.00 1.29 -17.13
C PHE A 130 -9.06 2.37 -16.81
N VAL A 131 -9.59 2.43 -15.58
CA VAL A 131 -10.56 3.49 -15.18
C VAL A 131 -9.98 4.88 -15.42
N LEU A 132 -8.65 5.05 -15.27
CA LEU A 132 -7.91 6.25 -15.66
C LEU A 132 -8.17 6.64 -17.12
N SER A 133 -8.03 5.71 -18.06
CA SER A 133 -8.23 6.03 -19.49
C SER A 133 -9.69 6.32 -19.83
N MET A 134 -10.67 5.73 -19.13
CA MET A 134 -12.07 6.09 -19.36
C MET A 134 -12.41 7.44 -18.78
N ILE A 135 -11.91 7.79 -17.58
CA ILE A 135 -12.07 9.14 -17.04
C ILE A 135 -11.40 10.15 -17.99
N TYR A 136 -10.14 9.98 -18.38
CA TYR A 136 -9.49 10.92 -19.32
C TYR A 136 -10.18 11.00 -20.69
N HIS A 137 -10.61 9.87 -21.26
CA HIS A 137 -11.27 9.87 -22.58
C HIS A 137 -12.69 10.47 -22.51
N THR A 138 -13.41 10.32 -21.40
CA THR A 138 -14.76 10.89 -21.25
C THR A 138 -14.72 12.38 -20.89
N TYR A 139 -13.74 12.83 -20.10
CA TYR A 139 -13.53 14.26 -19.84
C TYR A 139 -13.08 15.04 -21.09
N LEU A 140 -12.30 14.40 -21.97
CA LEU A 140 -11.84 15.03 -23.21
C LEU A 140 -12.94 15.10 -24.29
N VAL A 141 -13.84 14.10 -24.35
CA VAL A 141 -14.96 14.09 -25.31
C VAL A 141 -16.11 15.01 -24.90
N CYS A 142 -16.28 15.34 -23.62
CA CYS A 142 -17.26 16.34 -23.17
C CYS A 142 -16.75 17.79 -23.17
N SER A 143 -15.48 18.05 -23.55
CA SER A 143 -14.90 19.40 -23.61
C SER A 143 -14.67 19.92 -25.05
N ILE A 144 -15.23 19.24 -26.05
CA ILE A 144 -15.26 19.63 -27.48
C ILE A 144 -16.71 19.57 -27.94
#